data_AF-A0A3P1Z9V4-F1
#
_entry.id   AF-A0A3P1Z9V4-F1
#
_cell.length_a   1.000
_cell.length_b   1.000
_cell.length_c   1.000
_cell.angle_alpha   90.00
_cell.angle_beta   90.00
_cell.angle_gamma   90.00
#
_symmetry.space_group_name_H-M   'P 1'
#
loop_
_entity.id
_entity.type
_entity.pdbx_description
1 polymer ?
#
loop_
_entity_poly.entity_id
_entity_poly.type
_entity_poly.pdbx_seq_one_letter_code
_entity_poly.pdbx_strand_id
1 'polypeptide(L)'
;VFPIVIYNGGRAWKAPQDVEALFAPMPESLKMYRPRHRHFLLDESRVPAEALDKSRGLAAQLLKLERAQGPEEVRQIVRELIARLHGPEYVPLRRAFTVWLGRVVLKRSGIT
;
A
#
# COMPACT_ATOMS: atom_id res chain seq x y z
N VAL A 1 -3.86 -7.04 18.79
CA VAL A 1 -3.01 -6.73 17.62
C VAL A 1 -3.86 -6.85 16.36
N PHE A 2 -3.78 -5.91 15.42
CA PHE A 2 -4.51 -5.95 14.14
C PHE A 2 -3.54 -6.24 12.99
N PRO A 3 -3.48 -7.48 12.48
CA PRO A 3 -2.55 -7.85 11.40
C PRO A 3 -3.03 -7.31 10.04
N ILE A 4 -2.14 -6.59 9.37
CA ILE A 4 -2.35 -6.07 8.01
C ILE A 4 -1.25 -6.63 7.11
N VAL A 5 -1.65 -7.13 5.94
CA VAL A 5 -0.74 -7.51 4.85
C VAL A 5 -0.91 -6.49 3.73
N ILE A 6 0.18 -5.83 3.37
CA ILE A 6 0.25 -4.90 2.24
C ILE A 6 0.89 -5.64 1.07
N TYR A 7 0.17 -5.78 -0.03
CA TYR A 7 0.60 -6.57 -1.19
C TYR A 7 0.68 -5.71 -2.46
N ASN A 8 1.88 -5.62 -3.03
CA ASN A 8 2.21 -4.88 -4.25
C ASN A 8 2.70 -5.83 -5.38
N GLY A 9 2.12 -7.03 -5.47
CA GLY A 9 2.49 -7.97 -6.53
C GLY A 9 1.68 -7.75 -7.81
N GLY A 10 2.27 -8.07 -8.96
CA GLY A 10 1.60 -7.92 -10.26
C GLY A 10 0.50 -8.94 -10.55
N ARG A 11 0.33 -9.97 -9.72
CA ARG A 11 -0.75 -10.97 -9.85
C ARG A 11 -1.67 -10.85 -8.65
N ALA A 12 -2.95 -11.15 -8.85
CA ALA A 12 -3.91 -11.19 -7.75
C ALA A 12 -3.42 -12.07 -6.60
N TRP A 13 -3.55 -11.58 -5.36
CA TRP A 13 -3.34 -12.42 -4.19
C TRP A 13 -4.38 -13.56 -4.17
N LYS A 14 -3.90 -14.80 -4.08
CA LYS A 14 -4.74 -16.00 -4.03
C LYS A 14 -4.62 -16.77 -2.72
N ALA A 15 -3.68 -16.39 -1.85
CA ALA A 15 -3.48 -17.11 -0.61
C ALA A 15 -4.62 -16.81 0.39
N PRO A 16 -5.03 -17.79 1.21
CA PRO A 16 -6.03 -17.58 2.24
C PRO A 16 -5.69 -16.44 3.21
N GLN A 17 -6.70 -15.68 3.63
CA GLN A 17 -6.57 -14.61 4.63
C GLN A 17 -6.65 -15.13 6.07
N ASP A 18 -7.03 -16.39 6.26
CA ASP A 18 -7.03 -17.08 7.55
C ASP A 18 -5.89 -18.10 7.58
N VAL A 19 -5.03 -17.98 8.58
CA VAL A 19 -3.93 -18.91 8.82
C VAL A 19 -4.44 -20.34 9.00
N GLU A 20 -5.65 -20.56 9.51
CA GLU A 20 -6.25 -21.89 9.62
C GLU A 20 -6.31 -22.60 8.25
N ALA A 21 -6.63 -21.86 7.19
CA ALA A 21 -6.74 -22.41 5.83
C ALA A 21 -5.39 -22.73 5.18
N LEU A 22 -4.28 -22.36 5.82
CA LEU A 22 -2.93 -22.74 5.37
C LEU A 22 -2.46 -24.08 5.96
N PHE A 23 -3.13 -24.60 6.98
CA PHE A 23 -2.78 -25.88 7.57
C PHE A 23 -3.35 -27.06 6.78
N ALA A 24 -2.56 -28.13 6.66
CA ALA A 24 -3.03 -29.40 6.13
C ALA A 24 -4.17 -29.98 7.00
N PRO A 25 -4.99 -30.90 6.45
CA PRO A 25 -6.01 -31.60 7.23
C PRO A 25 -5.41 -32.20 8.50
N MET A 26 -6.04 -31.95 9.66
CA MET A 26 -5.59 -32.43 10.97
C MET A 26 -6.57 -33.44 11.54
N PRO A 27 -6.08 -34.43 12.33
CA PRO A 27 -6.93 -35.31 13.13
C PRO A 27 -7.86 -34.53 14.06
N GLU A 28 -9.04 -35.07 14.35
CA GLU A 28 -10.07 -34.41 15.17
C GLU A 28 -9.54 -33.96 16.53
N SER A 29 -8.72 -34.79 17.17
CA SER A 29 -8.09 -34.53 18.48
C SER A 29 -7.16 -33.33 18.49
N LEU A 30 -6.60 -32.94 17.34
CA LEU A 30 -5.65 -31.84 17.21
C LEU A 30 -6.27 -30.56 16.67
N LYS A 31 -7.53 -30.58 16.20
CA LYS A 31 -8.21 -29.41 15.64
C LYS A 31 -8.29 -28.24 16.64
N MET A 32 -8.42 -28.52 17.94
CA MET A 32 -8.47 -27.50 18.99
C MET A 32 -7.16 -26.70 19.12
N TYR A 33 -6.04 -27.26 18.68
CA TYR A 33 -4.72 -26.60 18.72
C TYR A 33 -4.38 -25.87 17.41
N ARG A 34 -5.28 -25.88 16.43
CA ARG A 34 -5.04 -25.21 15.15
C ARG A 34 -5.07 -23.68 15.34
N PRO A 35 -4.01 -22.95 14.96
CA PRO A 35 -4.00 -21.49 15.02
C PRO A 35 -5.08 -20.88 14.13
N ARG A 36 -5.92 -20.04 14.71
CA ARG A 36 -6.89 -19.20 13.99
C ARG A 36 -6.40 -17.78 14.01
N HIS A 37 -5.99 -17.28 12.86
CA HIS A 37 -5.54 -15.90 12.75
C HIS A 37 -5.89 -15.33 11.39
N ARG A 38 -6.85 -14.39 11.40
CA ARG A 38 -7.22 -13.62 10.22
C ARG A 38 -6.37 -12.38 10.09
N HIS A 39 -6.02 -12.04 8.86
CA HIS A 39 -5.38 -10.77 8.52
C HIS A 39 -6.18 -9.98 7.49
N PHE A 40 -6.07 -8.66 7.59
CA PHE A 40 -6.62 -7.76 6.58
C PHE A 40 -5.61 -7.65 5.43
N LEU A 41 -6.02 -7.99 4.22
CA LEU A 41 -5.21 -7.85 3.02
C LEU A 41 -5.55 -6.55 2.30
N LEU A 42 -4.54 -5.69 2.14
CA LEU A 42 -4.59 -4.55 1.23
C LEU A 42 -3.82 -4.90 -0.04
N ASP A 43 -4.54 -5.27 -1.10
CA ASP A 43 -3.96 -5.43 -2.44
C ASP A 43 -3.90 -4.06 -3.12
N GLU A 44 -2.69 -3.50 -3.16
CA GLU A 44 -2.40 -2.18 -3.70
C GLU A 44 -2.73 -2.06 -5.19
N SER A 45 -2.67 -3.15 -5.97
CA SER A 45 -2.99 -3.12 -7.40
C SER A 45 -4.50 -3.05 -7.69
N ARG A 46 -5.33 -3.43 -6.70
CA ARG A 46 -6.78 -3.61 -6.86
C ARG A 46 -7.64 -2.53 -6.22
N VAL A 47 -7.05 -1.61 -5.48
CA VAL A 47 -7.80 -0.48 -4.91
C VAL A 47 -8.44 0.34 -6.06
N PRO A 48 -9.77 0.55 -6.09
CA PRO A 48 -10.40 1.33 -7.16
C PRO A 48 -9.90 2.78 -7.18
N ALA A 49 -9.80 3.38 -8.37
CA ALA A 49 -9.40 4.79 -8.50
C ALA A 49 -10.36 5.72 -7.75
N GLU A 50 -11.66 5.41 -7.77
CA GLU A 50 -12.71 6.15 -7.06
C GLU A 50 -12.52 6.09 -5.54
N ALA A 51 -12.02 4.97 -5.02
CA ALA A 51 -11.72 4.82 -3.59
C ALA A 51 -10.49 5.64 -3.20
N LEU A 52 -9.50 5.73 -4.09
CA LEU A 52 -8.32 6.59 -3.91
C LEU A 52 -8.68 8.07 -4.01
N ASP A 53 -9.62 8.44 -4.88
CA ASP A 53 -10.09 9.81 -5.04
C ASP A 53 -10.92 10.31 -3.87
N LYS A 54 -11.74 9.43 -3.28
CA LYS A 54 -12.50 9.73 -2.06
C LYS A 54 -11.62 9.74 -0.80
N SER A 55 -10.49 9.03 -0.82
CA SER A 55 -9.59 8.96 0.33
C SER A 55 -8.68 10.18 0.41
N ARG A 56 -8.69 10.83 1.56
CA ARG A 56 -7.81 11.96 1.88
C ARG A 56 -6.52 11.54 2.59
N GLY A 57 -6.28 10.23 2.75
CA GLY A 57 -5.13 9.71 3.49
C GLY A 57 -3.82 9.76 2.69
N LEU A 58 -2.70 9.86 3.41
CA LEU A 58 -1.35 9.84 2.82
C LEU A 58 -1.06 8.53 2.06
N ALA A 59 -1.57 7.40 2.55
CA ALA A 59 -1.45 6.10 1.87
C ALA A 59 -2.17 6.09 0.50
N ALA A 60 -3.30 6.79 0.37
CA ALA A 60 -3.98 6.90 -0.91
C ALA A 60 -3.19 7.75 -1.91
N GLN A 61 -2.57 8.84 -1.45
CA GLN A 61 -1.68 9.66 -2.30
C GLN A 61 -0.43 8.89 -2.72
N LEU A 62 0.16 8.09 -1.82
CA LEU A 62 1.26 7.20 -2.17
C LEU A 62 0.84 6.21 -3.27
N LEU A 63 -0.32 5.57 -3.12
CA LEU A 63 -0.78 4.60 -4.11
C LEU A 63 -1.13 5.22 -5.46
N LYS A 64 -1.72 6.43 -5.48
CA LYS A 64 -1.90 7.20 -6.71
C LYS A 64 -0.57 7.50 -7.40
N LEU A 65 0.44 7.87 -6.61
CA LEU A 65 1.76 8.20 -7.11
C LEU A 65 2.50 6.99 -7.66
N GLU A 66 2.32 5.80 -7.08
CA GLU A 66 2.86 4.55 -7.61
C GLU A 66 2.22 4.12 -8.94
N ARG A 67 0.94 4.48 -9.15
CA ARG A 67 0.17 4.16 -10.36
C ARG A 67 0.29 5.21 -11.47
N ALA A 68 0.72 6.42 -11.14
CA ALA A 68 0.86 7.52 -12.10
C ALA A 68 1.76 7.10 -13.28
N GLN A 69 1.24 7.30 -14.50
CA GLN A 69 1.94 6.89 -15.74
C GLN A 69 2.68 8.06 -16.38
N GLY A 70 2.39 9.30 -15.96
CA GLY A 70 2.94 10.52 -16.55
C GLY A 70 3.58 11.48 -15.55
N PRO A 71 4.60 12.25 -15.98
CA PRO A 71 5.27 13.23 -15.12
C PRO A 71 4.34 14.39 -14.68
N GLU A 72 3.29 14.68 -15.44
CA GLU A 72 2.28 15.69 -15.04
C GLU A 72 1.39 15.20 -13.88
N GLU A 73 0.93 13.94 -13.95
CA GLU A 73 0.16 13.31 -12.86
C GLU A 73 0.98 13.24 -11.57
N VAL A 74 2.25 12.83 -11.70
CA VAL A 74 3.21 12.84 -10.58
C VAL A 74 3.32 14.23 -9.97
N ARG A 75 3.49 15.27 -10.79
CA ARG A 75 3.59 16.66 -10.31
C ARG A 75 2.33 17.09 -9.54
N GLN A 76 1.16 16.77 -10.06
CA GLN A 76 -0.12 17.12 -9.44
C GLN A 76 -0.26 16.44 -8.06
N ILE A 77 -0.03 15.13 -8.00
CA ILE A 77 -0.15 14.35 -6.74
C ILE A 77 0.87 14.83 -5.70
N VAL A 78 2.10 15.15 -6.12
CA VAL A 78 3.15 15.67 -5.22
C VAL A 78 2.77 17.05 -4.67
N ARG A 79 2.19 17.94 -5.49
CA ARG A 79 1.72 19.24 -4.99
C ARG A 79 0.63 19.08 -3.94
N GLU A 80 -0.34 18.19 -4.17
CA GLU A 80 -1.40 17.90 -3.19
C GLU A 80 -0.85 17.28 -1.90
N LEU A 81 0.17 16.44 -2.01
CA LEU A 81 0.85 15.83 -0.87
C LEU A 81 1.61 16.88 -0.04
N ILE A 82 2.36 17.77 -0.69
CA ILE A 82 3.07 18.87 0.00
C ILE A 82 2.08 19.83 0.66
N ALA A 83 0.99 20.18 -0.01
CA ALA A 83 -0.07 21.02 0.55
C ALA A 83 -0.69 20.43 1.82
N ARG A 84 -0.73 19.09 1.93
CA ARG A 84 -1.22 18.39 3.12
C ARG A 84 -0.19 18.27 4.24
N LEU A 85 1.09 18.14 3.90
CA LEU A 85 2.20 18.02 4.85
C LEU A 85 2.66 19.40 5.36
N HIS A 86 1.70 20.27 5.72
CA HIS A 86 1.96 21.68 6.02
C HIS A 86 2.29 22.01 7.49
N GLY A 87 2.53 20.97 8.31
CA GLY A 87 2.88 21.11 9.73
C GLY A 87 4.36 20.81 10.03
N PRO A 88 4.96 21.42 11.07
CA PRO A 88 6.32 21.12 11.52
C PRO A 88 6.52 19.64 11.91
N GLU A 89 5.47 18.94 12.33
CA GLU A 89 5.46 17.51 12.63
C GLU A 89 5.75 16.62 11.41
N TYR A 90 5.52 17.13 10.20
CA TYR A 90 5.69 16.40 8.95
C TYR A 90 7.05 16.66 8.28
N VAL A 91 7.95 17.40 8.91
CA VAL A 91 9.30 17.67 8.38
C VAL A 91 10.08 16.39 8.03
N PRO A 92 10.13 15.36 8.89
CA PRO A 92 10.80 14.10 8.56
C PRO A 92 10.14 13.40 7.36
N LEU A 93 8.81 13.44 7.31
CA LEU A 93 8.02 12.79 6.27
C LEU A 93 8.22 13.47 4.91
N ARG A 94 8.24 14.81 4.88
CA ARG A 94 8.52 15.59 3.66
C ARG A 94 9.89 15.23 3.09
N ARG A 95 10.91 15.10 3.94
CA ARG A 95 12.27 14.69 3.51
C ARG A 95 12.28 13.27 2.94
N ALA A 96 11.61 12.33 3.61
CA ALA A 96 11.48 10.96 3.12
C ALA A 96 10.82 10.89 1.74
N PHE A 97 9.72 11.63 1.55
CA PHE A 97 9.04 11.72 0.26
C PHE A 97 9.92 12.36 -0.82
N THR A 98 10.66 13.44 -0.54
CA THR A 98 11.57 14.06 -1.51
C THR A 98 12.65 13.07 -1.99
N VAL A 99 13.27 12.32 -1.08
CA VAL A 99 14.30 11.33 -1.43
C VAL A 99 13.70 10.17 -2.24
N TRP A 100 12.52 9.69 -1.85
CA TRP A 100 11.85 8.60 -2.56
C TRP A 100 11.38 9.01 -3.96
N LEU A 101 10.80 10.20 -4.12
CA LEU A 101 10.45 10.78 -5.43
C LEU A 101 11.68 10.86 -6.36
N GLY A 102 12.79 11.38 -5.84
CA GLY A 102 14.07 11.47 -6.54
C GLY A 102 14.60 10.13 -7.04
N ARG A 103 14.48 9.08 -6.21
CA ARG A 103 15.11 7.78 -6.48
C ARG A 103 14.21 6.80 -7.23
N VAL A 104 12.89 6.86 -7.03
CA VAL A 104 11.94 5.85 -7.51
C VAL A 104 11.09 6.39 -8.65
N VAL A 105 10.55 7.61 -8.51
CA VAL A 105 9.60 8.16 -9.48
C VAL A 105 10.31 8.73 -10.71
N LEU A 106 11.40 9.47 -10.52
CA LEU A 106 12.21 9.99 -11.65
C LEU A 106 12.87 8.88 -12.47
N LYS A 107 13.35 7.81 -11.82
CA LYS A 107 13.91 6.63 -12.52
C LYS A 107 12.87 5.88 -13.35
N ARG A 108 11.61 5.81 -12.90
CA ARG A 108 10.53 5.14 -13.65
C ARG A 108 10.00 5.98 -14.81
N SER A 109 10.05 7.31 -14.70
CA SER A 109 9.45 8.23 -15.67
C SER A 109 10.31 8.52 -16.91
N GLY A 110 11.48 7.87 -17.05
CA GLY A 110 12.35 8.02 -18.22
C GLY A 110 12.97 9.40 -18.39
N ILE A 111 13.04 10.22 -17.32
CA ILE A 111 13.70 11.53 -17.37
C ILE A 111 15.18 11.30 -17.08
N THR A 112 15.93 10.90 -18.11
CA THR A 112 17.38 11.06 -18.22
C THR A 112 17.71 11.31 -19.67
#